data_AF-A0A962IVS0-F1
#
_entry.id   AF-A0A962IVS0-F1
#
_cell.length_a   1.000
_cell.length_b   1.000
_cell.length_c   1.000
_cell.angle_alpha   90.00
_cell.angle_beta   90.00
_cell.angle_gamma   90.00
#
_symmetry.space_group_name_H-M   'P 1'
#
loop_
_entity.id
_entity.type
_entity.pdbx_description
1 polymer ?
#
loop_
_entity_poly.entity_id
_entity_poly.type
_entity_poly.pdbx_seq_one_letter_code
_entity_poly.pdbx_strand_id
1 'polypeptide(L)'
;MKPRLVRRQANHYPEGYSPLIGRLLSGRGITSDAEASLELAGLLHPDSLKGIDEAASLLADAVCRQASVLIVGDFDADGATSTALMVRVLTAFGAQQVR
;
A
#
# COMPACT_ATOMS: atom_id res chain seq x y z
N MET A 1 -21.55 23.67 33.91
CA MET A 1 -21.00 22.34 34.24
C MET A 1 -19.69 22.17 33.47
N LYS A 2 -18.54 21.95 34.14
CA LYS A 2 -17.24 21.79 33.45
C LYS A 2 -17.10 20.33 32.96
N PRO A 3 -16.67 20.09 31.70
CA PRO A 3 -16.41 18.73 31.25
C PRO A 3 -15.27 18.10 32.06
N ARG A 4 -15.48 16.86 32.51
CA ARG A 4 -14.46 16.08 33.21
C ARG A 4 -13.65 15.29 32.19
N LEU A 5 -12.36 15.59 32.06
CA LEU A 5 -11.44 14.78 31.25
C LEU A 5 -11.26 13.41 31.90
N VAL A 6 -11.86 12.39 31.29
CA VAL A 6 -11.64 10.98 31.66
C VAL A 6 -10.63 10.41 30.68
N ARG A 7 -9.48 9.98 31.20
CA ARG A 7 -8.46 9.28 30.40
C ARG A 7 -8.84 7.81 30.29
N ARG A 8 -9.05 7.32 29.06
CA ARG A 8 -9.16 5.88 28.81
C ARG A 8 -7.82 5.21 29.16
N GLN A 9 -7.89 4.12 29.90
CA GLN A 9 -6.74 3.24 30.10
C GLN A 9 -6.68 2.26 28.92
N ALA A 10 -5.48 2.02 28.39
CA ALA A 10 -5.25 0.92 27.46
C ALA A 10 -4.56 -0.19 28.23
N ASN A 11 -5.14 -1.39 28.19
CA ASN A 11 -4.65 -2.53 28.95
C ASN A 11 -3.46 -3.23 28.27
N HIS A 12 -3.24 -2.96 26.98
CA HIS A 12 -2.17 -3.55 26.19
C HIS A 12 -1.82 -2.63 25.02
N TYR A 13 -0.55 -2.28 24.88
CA TYR A 13 -0.02 -1.55 23.73
C TYR A 13 1.42 -2.01 23.47
N PRO A 14 1.91 -1.82 22.23
CA PRO A 14 3.20 -2.35 21.84
C PRO A 14 4.36 -1.76 22.65
N GLU A 15 5.41 -2.53 22.90
CA GLU A 15 6.53 -2.09 23.74
C GLU A 15 7.34 -0.99 23.04
N GLY A 16 8.03 -0.12 23.81
CA GLY A 16 8.81 0.98 23.23
C GLY A 16 8.01 2.22 22.83
N TYR A 17 6.68 2.21 22.91
CA TYR A 17 5.85 3.40 22.71
C TYR A 17 5.51 4.13 24.03
N SER A 18 5.40 5.46 23.96
CA SER A 18 4.93 6.24 25.11
C SER A 18 3.48 5.86 25.48
N PRO A 19 3.05 6.02 26.75
CA PRO A 19 1.68 5.70 27.16
C PRO A 19 0.59 6.47 26.38
N LEU A 20 0.93 7.62 25.78
CA LEU A 20 0.01 8.33 24.88
C LEU A 20 -0.14 7.61 23.55
N ILE A 21 0.98 7.27 22.89
CA ILE A 21 0.97 6.60 21.58
C ILE A 21 0.34 5.22 21.71
N GLY A 22 0.71 4.45 22.74
CA GLY A 22 0.12 3.14 23.00
C GLY A 22 -1.41 3.18 23.08
N ARG A 23 -1.97 4.14 23.84
CA ARG A 23 -3.44 4.31 23.90
C ARG A 23 -4.07 4.69 22.56
N LEU A 24 -3.38 5.47 21.73
CA LEU A 24 -3.88 5.85 20.40
C LEU A 24 -3.88 4.67 19.43
N LEU A 25 -2.86 3.81 19.51
CA LEU A 25 -2.74 2.59 18.71
C LEU A 25 -3.79 1.55 19.14
N SER A 26 -3.91 1.26 20.44
CA SER A 26 -4.95 0.35 20.94
C SER A 26 -6.35 0.84 20.60
N GLY A 27 -6.58 2.16 20.61
CA GLY A 27 -7.85 2.77 20.18
C GLY A 27 -8.18 2.57 18.70
N ARG A 28 -7.19 2.20 17.88
CA ARG A 28 -7.34 1.82 16.46
C ARG A 28 -7.33 0.30 16.24
N GLY A 29 -7.31 -0.50 17.31
CA GLY A 29 -7.24 -1.95 17.25
C GLY A 29 -5.82 -2.51 17.04
N ILE A 30 -4.80 -1.65 17.06
CA ILE A 30 -3.39 -2.07 16.98
C ILE A 30 -2.94 -2.47 18.38
N THR A 31 -2.69 -3.75 18.58
CA THR A 31 -2.39 -4.36 19.88
C THR A 31 -1.01 -5.01 19.95
N SER A 32 -0.31 -5.16 18.82
CA SER A 32 1.04 -5.71 18.75
C SER A 32 2.01 -4.82 17.97
N ASP A 33 3.32 -5.00 18.18
CA ASP A 33 4.36 -4.28 17.44
C ASP A 33 4.33 -4.60 15.94
N ALA A 34 4.01 -5.85 15.59
CA ALA A 34 3.90 -6.30 14.21
C ALA A 34 2.81 -5.53 13.44
N GLU A 35 1.66 -5.26 14.08
CA GLU A 35 0.57 -4.46 13.50
C GLU A 35 0.93 -2.97 13.37
N ALA A 36 1.90 -2.49 14.14
CA ALA A 36 2.41 -1.12 14.07
C ALA A 36 3.58 -0.96 13.09
N SER A 37 4.08 -2.06 12.52
CA SER A 37 5.22 -2.05 11.61
C SER A 37 4.88 -1.33 10.30
N LEU A 38 5.83 -0.52 9.83
CA LEU A 38 5.77 0.18 8.53
C LEU A 38 6.74 -0.42 7.52
N GLU A 39 7.35 -1.55 7.84
CA GLU A 39 8.29 -2.22 6.95
C GLU A 39 7.57 -2.82 5.75
N LEU A 40 8.18 -2.67 4.56
CA LEU A 40 7.65 -3.26 3.33
C LEU A 40 7.51 -4.78 3.42
N ALA A 41 8.32 -5.44 4.27
CA ALA A 41 8.25 -6.88 4.51
C ALA A 41 6.91 -7.33 5.14
N GLY A 42 6.15 -6.41 5.73
CA GLY A 42 4.81 -6.68 6.27
C GLY A 42 3.68 -6.60 5.23
N LEU A 43 3.97 -6.19 3.99
CA LEU A 43 2.97 -6.18 2.92
C LEU A 43 2.62 -7.60 2.48
N LEU A 44 1.36 -7.80 2.07
CA LEU A 44 0.93 -9.05 1.46
C LEU A 44 1.74 -9.33 0.19
N HIS A 45 2.12 -10.59 0.00
CA HIS A 45 2.84 -11.00 -1.20
C HIS A 45 1.94 -10.83 -2.43
N PRO A 46 2.46 -10.31 -3.56
CA PRO A 46 1.66 -10.10 -4.78
C PRO A 46 0.97 -11.37 -5.28
N ASP A 47 1.53 -12.57 -5.06
CA ASP A 47 0.93 -13.87 -5.42
C ASP A 47 -0.47 -14.09 -4.81
N SER A 48 -0.81 -13.36 -3.75
CA SER A 48 -2.16 -13.40 -3.17
C SER A 48 -3.19 -12.60 -3.97
N LEU A 49 -2.74 -11.75 -4.89
CA LEU A 49 -3.60 -10.94 -5.74
C LEU A 49 -4.15 -11.79 -6.88
N LYS A 50 -5.47 -11.90 -6.94
CA LYS A 50 -6.16 -12.71 -7.94
C LYS A 50 -5.76 -12.30 -9.36
N GLY A 51 -5.21 -13.23 -10.13
CA GLY A 51 -4.87 -13.05 -11.55
C GLY A 51 -3.55 -12.33 -11.80
N ILE A 52 -2.68 -12.23 -10.79
CA ILE A 52 -1.42 -11.47 -10.91
C ILE A 52 -0.45 -12.09 -11.91
N ASP A 53 -0.35 -13.42 -11.97
CA ASP A 53 0.58 -14.12 -12.86
C ASP A 53 0.17 -13.94 -14.33
N GLU A 54 -1.13 -14.05 -14.62
CA GLU A 54 -1.65 -13.82 -15.97
C GLU A 54 -1.50 -12.36 -16.40
N ALA A 55 -1.76 -11.41 -15.49
CA ALA A 55 -1.60 -9.98 -15.76
C ALA A 55 -0.13 -9.60 -16.00
N ALA A 56 0.79 -10.12 -15.19
CA ALA A 56 2.22 -9.89 -15.33
C ALA A 56 2.74 -10.48 -16.66
N SER A 57 2.32 -11.70 -16.99
CA SER A 57 2.69 -12.35 -18.25
C SER A 57 2.17 -11.58 -19.47
N LEU A 58 0.93 -11.08 -19.42
CA LEU A 58 0.34 -10.26 -20.48
C LEU A 58 1.15 -8.97 -20.73
N LEU A 59 1.54 -8.28 -19.65
CA LEU A 59 2.35 -7.07 -19.75
C LEU A 59 3.76 -7.37 -20.26
N ALA A 60 4.40 -8.44 -19.77
CA ALA A 60 5.72 -8.86 -20.26
C ALA A 60 5.69 -9.19 -21.76
N ASP A 61 4.67 -9.90 -22.22
CA ASP A 61 4.45 -10.19 -23.64
C ASP A 61 4.25 -8.91 -24.46
N ALA A 62 3.48 -7.94 -23.95
CA ALA A 62 3.27 -6.66 -24.61
C ALA A 62 4.58 -5.87 -24.77
N VAL A 63 5.43 -5.88 -23.74
CA VAL A 63 6.77 -5.27 -23.79
C VAL A 63 7.65 -5.98 -24.83
N CYS A 64 7.76 -7.31 -24.77
CA CYS A 64 8.56 -8.10 -25.70
C CYS A 64 8.14 -7.92 -27.17
N ARG A 65 6.84 -7.80 -27.41
CA ARG A 65 6.25 -7.61 -28.76
C ARG A 65 6.18 -6.15 -29.20
N GLN A 66 6.63 -5.20 -28.37
CA GLN A 66 6.56 -3.77 -28.64
C GLN A 66 5.12 -3.30 -28.97
N ALA A 67 4.14 -3.86 -28.26
CA ALA A 67 2.75 -3.44 -28.38
C ALA A 67 2.56 -2.05 -27.78
N SER A 68 1.56 -1.32 -28.28
CA SER A 68 1.11 -0.08 -27.64
C SER A 68 0.30 -0.41 -26.39
N VAL A 69 0.64 0.22 -25.27
CA VAL A 69 -0.04 0.08 -23.98
C VAL A 69 -0.69 1.40 -23.61
N LEU A 70 -1.97 1.35 -23.25
CA LEU A 70 -2.71 2.47 -22.68
C LEU A 70 -2.98 2.17 -21.20
N ILE A 71 -2.57 3.08 -20.31
CA ILE A 71 -2.83 3.01 -18.88
C ILE A 71 -4.00 3.93 -18.56
N VAL A 72 -5.05 3.37 -17.95
CA VAL A 72 -6.23 4.12 -17.52
C VAL A 72 -6.33 4.01 -16.01
N GLY A 73 -6.10 5.13 -15.31
CA GLY A 73 -6.28 5.26 -13.87
C GLY A 73 -7.57 5.98 -13.50
N ASP A 74 -7.97 5.85 -12.24
CA ASP A 74 -9.04 6.66 -11.64
C ASP A 74 -8.58 8.11 -11.43
N PHE A 75 -9.53 9.04 -11.34
CA PHE A 75 -9.33 10.45 -11.09
C PHE A 75 -9.20 10.75 -9.59
N ASP A 76 -8.20 10.13 -8.95
CA ASP A 76 -7.76 10.47 -7.61
C ASP A 76 -6.23 10.35 -7.48
N ALA A 77 -5.70 10.59 -6.28
CA ALA A 77 -4.27 10.52 -6.05
C ALA A 77 -3.70 9.11 -6.23
N ASP A 78 -4.47 8.07 -5.89
CA ASP A 78 -4.03 6.67 -6.03
C ASP A 78 -3.98 6.27 -7.51
N GLY A 79 -5.03 6.59 -8.27
CA GLY A 79 -5.10 6.39 -9.72
C GLY A 79 -4.03 7.16 -10.49
N ALA A 80 -3.76 8.42 -10.10
CA ALA A 80 -2.71 9.22 -10.73
C ALA A 80 -1.30 8.67 -10.45
N THR A 81 -1.03 8.27 -9.20
CA THR A 81 0.30 7.76 -8.81
C THR A 81 0.57 6.37 -9.38
N SER A 82 -0.42 5.48 -9.36
CA SER A 82 -0.32 4.15 -10.00
C SER A 82 -0.13 4.25 -11.52
N THR A 83 -0.85 5.16 -12.19
CA THR A 83 -0.67 5.42 -13.63
C THR A 83 0.74 5.90 -13.94
N ALA A 84 1.24 6.89 -13.19
CA ALA A 84 2.60 7.39 -13.36
C ALA A 84 3.66 6.31 -13.10
N LEU A 85 3.45 5.47 -12.09
CA LEU A 85 4.31 4.32 -11.80
C LEU A 85 4.34 3.34 -12.98
N MET A 86 3.18 2.97 -13.52
CA MET A 86 3.07 2.02 -14.64
C MET A 86 3.79 2.53 -15.89
N VAL A 87 3.59 3.80 -16.26
CA VAL A 87 4.28 4.42 -17.39
C VAL A 87 5.80 4.36 -17.21
N ARG A 88 6.29 4.71 -16.01
CA ARG A 88 7.74 4.71 -15.71
C ARG A 88 8.33 3.30 -15.74
N VAL A 89 7.66 2.33 -15.13
CA VAL A 89 8.17 0.94 -15.02
C VAL A 89 8.17 0.26 -16.38
N LEU A 90 7.07 0.34 -17.15
CA LEU A 90 7.01 -0.30 -18.48
C LEU A 90 8.01 0.33 -19.45
N THR A 91 8.21 1.65 -19.38
CA THR A 91 9.26 2.33 -20.16
C THR A 91 10.65 1.84 -19.76
N ALA A 92 10.92 1.71 -18.45
CA ALA A 92 12.19 1.19 -17.95
C ALA A 92 12.44 -0.27 -18.36
N PHE A 93 11.37 -1.07 -18.53
CA PHE A 93 11.43 -2.43 -19.06
C PHE A 93 11.55 -2.49 -20.59
N GLY A 94 11.57 -1.36 -21.28
CA GLY A 94 11.84 -1.28 -22.72
C GLY A 94 10.60 -1.22 -23.62
N ALA A 95 9.42 -0.92 -23.06
CA ALA A 95 8.26 -0.59 -23.88
C ALA A 95 8.47 0.75 -24.60
N GLN A 96 8.27 0.79 -25.91
CA GLN A 96 8.45 2.01 -26.70
C GLN A 96 7.18 2.89 -26.77
N GLN A 97 5.99 2.33 -26.54
CA GLN A 97 4.72 3.03 -26.69
C GLN A 97 3.80 2.81 -25.48
N VAL A 98 4.00 3.61 -24.44
CA VAL A 98 3.15 3.62 -23.23
C VAL A 98 2.56 5.02 -23.05
N ARG A 99 1.24 5.10 -22.85
CA ARG A 99 0.52 6.36 -22.67
C ARG A 99 -0.65 6.21 -21.71
#